data_AF-A0A4Q6AFW9-F1
#
_entry.id   AF-A0A4Q6AFW9-F1
#
_cell.length_a   1.000
_cell.length_b   1.000
_cell.length_c   1.000
_cell.angle_alpha   90.00
_cell.angle_beta   90.00
_cell.angle_gamma   90.00
#
_symmetry.space_group_name_H-M   'P 1'
#
loop_
_entity.id
_entity.type
_entity.pdbx_description
1 polymer ?
#
loop_
_entity_poly.entity_id
_entity_poly.type
_entity_poly.pdbx_seq_one_letter_code
_entity_poly.pdbx_strand_id
1 'polypeptide(L)' 'FPYYGGNNLKTSPAAKSYIVENKTLYCHPCSKLGYVRCPKGHFRCMNELKMEEIADIIKNLWMLPNLA' A
#
# COMPACT_ATOMS: atom_id res chain seq x y z
N PHE A 1 -5.06 -10.24 5.52
CA PHE A 1 -5.27 -11.57 4.92
C PHE A 1 -5.95 -12.43 5.98
N PRO A 2 -7.30 -12.48 6.00
CA PRO A 2 -8.20 -12.25 4.87
C PRO A 2 -8.41 -10.75 4.59
N TYR A 3 -8.89 -10.44 3.39
CA TYR A 3 -9.58 -9.17 3.14
C TYR A 3 -11.06 -9.43 3.44
N TYR A 4 -11.78 -8.46 3.98
CA TYR A 4 -13.17 -8.66 4.36
C TYR A 4 -14.06 -8.89 3.12
N GLY A 5 -14.96 -9.86 3.20
CA GLY A 5 -15.93 -10.18 2.15
C GLY A 5 -15.29 -10.81 0.91
N GLY A 6 -15.80 -10.46 -0.27
CA GLY A 6 -15.33 -10.96 -1.57
C GLY A 6 -14.08 -10.27 -2.12
N ASN A 7 -13.39 -9.42 -1.35
CA ASN A 7 -12.21 -8.70 -1.83
C ASN A 7 -11.00 -9.64 -1.96
N ASN A 8 -10.37 -9.66 -3.12
CA ASN A 8 -9.15 -10.40 -3.37
C ASN A 8 -8.24 -9.60 -4.31
N LEU A 9 -7.00 -9.34 -3.89
CA LEU A 9 -6.03 -8.58 -4.69
C LEU A 9 -5.80 -9.12 -6.10
N LYS A 10 -6.01 -10.42 -6.32
CA LYS A 10 -5.78 -11.08 -7.61
C LYS A 10 -7.03 -11.15 -8.50
N THR A 11 -8.22 -11.26 -7.90
CA THR A 11 -9.44 -11.58 -8.66
C THR A 11 -10.55 -10.55 -8.52
N SER A 12 -10.55 -9.76 -7.44
CA SER A 12 -11.63 -8.81 -7.10
C SER A 12 -11.10 -7.72 -6.15
N PRO A 13 -10.18 -6.85 -6.61
CA PRO A 13 -9.72 -5.72 -5.80
C PRO A 13 -10.85 -4.71 -5.59
N ALA A 14 -10.90 -4.07 -4.43
CA ALA A 14 -11.87 -3.02 -4.16
C ALA A 14 -11.65 -1.83 -5.12
N ALA A 15 -12.72 -1.30 -5.69
CA ALA A 15 -12.68 -0.29 -6.76
C ALA A 15 -11.91 1.00 -6.38
N LYS A 16 -11.92 1.38 -5.10
CA LYS A 16 -11.19 2.56 -4.58
C LYS A 16 -10.03 2.16 -3.66
N SER A 17 -9.23 1.18 -4.08
CA SER A 17 -8.05 0.74 -3.33
C SER A 17 -6.78 0.80 -4.19
N TYR A 18 -5.66 1.15 -3.55
CA TYR A 18 -4.35 1.20 -4.19
C TYR A 18 -3.27 0.77 -3.19
N ILE A 19 -2.29 -0.02 -3.64
CA ILE A 19 -1.17 -0.47 -2.82
C ILE A 19 0.05 0.39 -3.15
N VAL A 20 0.60 1.03 -2.13
CA VAL A 20 1.85 1.79 -2.23
C VAL A 20 2.94 1.05 -1.46
N GLU A 21 4.04 0.74 -2.14
CA GLU A 21 5.17 0.02 -1.56
C GLU A 21 6.48 0.37 -2.28
N ASN A 22 7.60 0.15 -1.60
CA ASN A 22 8.92 0.24 -2.22
C ASN A 22 9.32 -1.13 -2.80
N LYS A 23 8.99 -1.36 -4.08
CA LYS A 23 9.22 -2.65 -4.77
C LYS A 23 10.69 -3.02 -4.96
N THR A 24 11.60 -2.05 -4.89
CA THR A 24 13.05 -2.29 -5.08
C THR A 24 13.78 -2.55 -3.75
N LEU A 25 13.10 -2.38 -2.61
CA LEU A 25 13.70 -2.59 -1.30
C LEU A 25 13.70 -4.08 -0.93
N TYR A 26 14.85 -4.74 -1.07
CA TYR A 26 14.99 -6.19 -0.82
C TYR A 26 14.60 -6.65 0.59
N CYS A 27 14.67 -5.77 1.59
CA CYS A 27 14.29 -6.09 2.96
C CYS A 27 12.79 -5.92 3.23
N HIS A 28 11.99 -5.55 2.22
CA HIS A 28 10.54 -5.41 2.30
C HIS A 28 9.84 -6.65 1.73
N PRO A 29 8.81 -7.19 2.42
CA PRO A 29 8.40 -6.87 3.79
C PRO A 29 9.38 -7.45 4.82
N CYS A 30 9.71 -6.71 5.89
CA CYS A 30 10.56 -7.26 6.97
C CYS A 30 9.87 -8.39 7.75
N SER A 31 8.53 -8.35 7.85
CA SER A 31 7.66 -9.37 8.45
C SER A 31 6.20 -9.13 8.03
N LYS A 32 5.28 -10.00 8.47
CA LYS A 32 3.84 -9.89 8.16
C LYS A 32 3.16 -8.62 8.72
N LEU A 33 3.54 -8.16 9.91
CA LEU A 33 2.95 -6.99 10.58
C LEU A 33 3.94 -5.84 10.77
N GLY A 34 5.21 -6.03 10.41
CA GLY A 34 6.30 -5.17 10.83
C GLY A 34 6.80 -5.52 12.23
N TYR A 35 7.78 -4.74 12.69
CA TYR A 35 8.38 -4.83 14.02
C TYR A 35 8.44 -3.42 14.62
N VAL A 36 8.55 -3.34 15.95
CA VAL A 36 8.80 -2.06 16.64
C VAL A 36 10.10 -1.41 16.18
N ARG A 37 11.08 -2.21 15.73
CA ARG A 37 12.36 -1.75 15.17
C ARG A 37 12.67 -2.48 13.87
N CYS A 38 13.11 -1.74 12.86
CA CYS A 38 13.56 -2.33 11.60
C CYS A 38 14.77 -3.23 11.87
N PRO A 39 14.76 -4.51 11.44
CA PRO A 39 15.88 -5.43 11.66
C PRO A 39 17.16 -5.00 10.91
N LYS A 40 17.04 -4.07 9.95
CA LYS A 40 18.14 -3.44 9.21
C LYS A 40 18.45 -2.01 9.67
N GLY A 41 17.71 -1.48 10.66
CA GLY A 41 17.98 -0.20 11.31
C GLY A 41 17.50 1.07 10.61
N HIS A 42 16.82 0.99 9.46
CA HIS A 42 16.58 2.19 8.62
C HIS A 42 15.11 2.54 8.33
N PHE A 43 14.14 1.62 8.48
CA PHE A 43 12.71 1.87 8.19
C PHE A 43 12.40 2.49 6.81
N ARG A 44 13.23 2.17 5.82
CA ARG A 44 13.14 2.75 4.45
C ARG A 44 11.84 2.39 3.74
N CYS A 45 11.21 1.26 4.09
CA CYS A 45 9.93 0.84 3.51
C CYS A 45 8.78 1.84 3.75
N MET A 46 8.88 2.64 4.83
CA MET A 46 7.92 3.70 5.15
C MET A 46 8.48 5.08 4.77
N ASN A 47 9.74 5.34 5.13
CA ASN A 47 10.32 6.67 5.02
C ASN A 47 10.67 7.10 3.59
N GLU A 48 10.87 6.16 2.66
CA GLU A 48 11.21 6.47 1.27
C GLU A 48 9.99 6.45 0.34
N LEU A 49 8.78 6.34 0.89
CA LEU A 49 7.58 6.50 0.10
C LEU A 49 7.46 7.97 -0.35
N LYS A 50 7.17 8.17 -1.63
CA LYS A 50 7.00 9.51 -2.20
C LYS A 50 5.59 10.03 -1.94
N MET A 51 5.46 10.93 -0.98
CA MET A 51 4.17 11.40 -0.49
C MET A 51 3.39 12.19 -1.54
N GLU A 52 4.08 12.84 -2.48
CA GLU A 52 3.48 13.56 -3.60
C GLU A 52 2.74 12.60 -4.53
N GLU A 53 3.37 11.48 -4.90
CA GLU A 53 2.74 10.45 -5.74
C GLU A 53 1.51 9.86 -5.05
N ILE A 54 1.59 9.64 -3.72
CA ILE A 54 0.44 9.17 -2.92
C ILE A 54 -0.69 10.18 -2.93
N ALA A 55 -0.40 11.47 -2.73
CA ALA A 55 -1.41 12.52 -2.74
C ALA A 55 -2.13 12.59 -4.09
N ASP A 56 -1.41 12.44 -5.20
CA ASP A 56 -2.00 12.45 -6.54
C ASP A 56 -2.84 11.19 -6.81
N ILE A 57 -2.40 10.02 -6.34
CA ILE A 57 -3.22 8.80 -6.38
C ILE A 57 -4.55 9.02 -5.64
N ILE A 58 -4.52 9.63 -4.45
CA ILE A 58 -5.73 9.88 -3.66
C ILE A 58 -6.66 10.85 -4.38
N LYS A 59 -6.15 11.97 -4.90
CA LYS A 59 -6.95 12.92 -5.69
C LYS A 59 -7.65 12.19 -6.83
N ASN A 60 -6.92 11.37 -7.59
CA ASN A 60 -7.49 10.62 -8.70
C ASN A 60 -8.57 9.64 -8.22
N LEU A 61 -8.30 8.85 -7.18
CA LEU A 61 -9.25 7.87 -6.61
C LEU A 61 -10.54 8.53 -6.07
N TRP A 62 -10.43 9.72 -5.48
CA TRP A 62 -11.57 10.44 -4.91
C TRP A 62 -12.38 11.19 -5.95
N MET A 63 -11.72 11.67 -7.02
CA MET A 63 -12.37 12.33 -8.14
C MET A 63 -13.03 11.33 -9.12
N LEU A 64 -12.76 10.03 -9.00
CA LEU A 64 -13.51 9.02 -9.74
C LEU A 64 -14.99 9.13 -9.39
N PRO A 65 -15.88 9.29 -10.39
CA PRO A 65 -17.32 9.28 -10.14
C PRO A 65 -17.65 8.01 -9.36
N ASN A 66 -18.51 8.13 -8.35
CA ASN A 66 -19.03 6.95 -7.68
C ASN A 66 -19.68 6.10 -8.77
N LEU A 67 -19.07 4.95 -9.07
CA LEU A 67 -19.73 3.92 -9.86
C LEU A 67 -21.01 3.57 -9.09
N ALA A 68 -22.13 4.01 -9.66
CA ALA A 68 -23.46 3.64 -9.22
C ALA A 68 -23.67 2.14 -9.38
#